data_AF-F4GBW5-F1
#
_entry.id   AF-F4GBW5-F1
#
_cell.length_a   1.000
_cell.length_b   1.000
_cell.length_c   1.000
_cell.angle_alpha   90.00
_cell.angle_beta   90.00
_cell.angle_gamma   90.00
#
_symmetry.space_group_name_H-M   'P 1'
#
loop_
_entity.id
_entity.type
_entity.pdbx_description
1 polymer ?
#
loop_
_entity_poly.entity_id
_entity_poly.type
_entity_poly.pdbx_seq_one_letter_code
_entity_poly.pdbx_strand_id
1 'polypeptide(L)'
;MLSPMHAPRKALPAIDPDRCTGCGWCVAACPPHVLSLQVQGMERFGAKRSVLHDAPGCTGCALCALRCPFDAIRMVRTTARRGEHGQDIEAKVD
;
A
#
# COMPACT_ATOMS: atom_id res chain seq x y z
N MET A 1 -20.20 7.91 11.60
CA MET A 1 -19.68 6.54 11.83
C MET A 1 -19.91 5.75 10.56
N LEU A 2 -18.90 5.59 9.69
CA LEU A 2 -19.06 4.83 8.45
C LEU A 2 -19.19 3.34 8.80
N SER A 3 -20.36 2.75 8.54
CA SER A 3 -20.55 1.31 8.65
C SER A 3 -19.62 0.56 7.66
N PRO A 4 -19.02 -0.56 8.07
CA PRO A 4 -18.08 -1.34 7.26
C PRO A 4 -18.68 -1.96 5.98
N MET A 5 -19.99 -1.83 5.74
CA MET A 5 -20.69 -2.47 4.62
C MET A 5 -20.55 -1.76 3.26
N HIS A 6 -19.94 -0.57 3.19
CA HIS A 6 -19.85 0.21 1.94
C HIS A 6 -18.44 0.73 1.63
N ALA A 7 -17.38 0.09 2.14
CA ALA A 7 -16.04 0.47 1.73
C ALA A 7 -15.88 0.26 0.20
N PRO A 8 -15.60 1.32 -0.58
CA PRO A 8 -15.48 1.19 -2.03
C PRO A 8 -14.33 0.24 -2.37
N ARG A 9 -14.54 -0.61 -3.39
CA ARG A 9 -13.48 -1.45 -3.95
C ARG A 9 -12.41 -0.55 -4.55
N LYS A 10 -11.33 -0.33 -3.79
CA LYS A 10 -10.18 0.48 -4.17
C LYS A 10 -9.04 -0.38 -4.67
N ALA A 11 -8.23 0.19 -5.56
CA ALA A 11 -6.93 -0.37 -5.87
C ALA A 11 -5.93 0.08 -4.80
N LEU A 12 -5.10 -0.84 -4.34
CA LEU A 12 -4.04 -0.58 -3.36
C LEU A 12 -2.67 -0.60 -4.04
N PRO A 13 -1.68 0.15 -3.54
CA PRO A 13 -0.32 0.10 -4.06
C PRO A 13 0.33 -1.24 -3.70
N ALA A 14 0.70 -2.02 -4.71
CA ALA A 14 1.66 -3.11 -4.62
C ALA A 14 3.06 -2.55 -4.92
N ILE A 15 4.00 -2.80 -4.01
CA ILE A 15 5.35 -2.23 -4.06
C ILE A 15 6.32 -3.35 -4.44
N ASP A 16 7.03 -3.16 -5.55
CA ASP A 16 8.08 -4.07 -5.98
C ASP A 16 9.34 -3.85 -5.12
N PRO A 17 9.72 -4.82 -4.27
CA PRO A 17 10.83 -4.67 -3.36
C PRO A 17 12.17 -4.64 -4.10
N ASP A 18 12.31 -5.20 -5.30
CA ASP A 18 13.58 -5.17 -6.04
C ASP A 18 13.81 -3.78 -6.63
N ARG A 19 12.76 -3.15 -7.16
CA ARG A 19 12.84 -1.81 -7.78
C ARG A 19 12.83 -0.67 -6.77
N CYS A 20 12.36 -0.89 -5.55
CA CYS A 20 11.91 0.20 -4.67
C CYS A 20 12.94 1.24 -4.16
N THR A 21 14.26 1.09 -4.09
CA THR A 21 15.28 2.08 -3.59
C THR A 21 15.10 2.75 -2.20
N GLY A 22 13.90 2.93 -1.65
CA GLY A 22 13.66 3.60 -0.37
C GLY A 22 13.71 5.13 -0.41
N CYS A 23 13.58 5.76 -1.57
CA CYS A 23 13.70 7.22 -1.75
C CYS A 23 12.63 8.09 -1.03
N GLY A 24 11.46 7.54 -0.71
CA GLY A 24 10.42 8.24 0.07
C GLY A 24 9.49 9.18 -0.71
N TRP A 25 9.62 9.33 -2.03
CA TRP A 25 8.71 10.17 -2.83
C TRP A 25 7.23 9.80 -2.68
N CYS A 26 6.94 8.49 -2.60
CA CYS A 26 5.58 7.99 -2.38
C CYS A 26 5.01 8.35 -1.00
N VAL A 27 5.86 8.41 0.03
CA VAL A 27 5.47 8.81 1.39
C VAL A 27 5.09 10.28 1.42
N ALA A 28 5.93 11.14 0.83
CA ALA A 28 5.66 12.57 0.74
C ALA A 28 4.42 12.88 -0.11
N ALA A 29 4.17 12.10 -1.16
CA ALA A 29 3.04 12.31 -2.06
C ALA A 29 1.70 11.76 -1.54
N CYS A 30 1.68 11.03 -0.41
CA CYS A 30 0.49 10.35 0.09
C CYS A 30 -0.30 11.26 1.05
N PRO A 31 -1.45 11.85 0.64
CA PRO A 31 -2.18 12.78 1.50
C PRO A 31 -2.70 12.17 2.82
N PRO A 32 -3.18 10.89 2.87
CA PRO A 32 -3.59 10.29 4.14
C PRO A 32 -2.41 9.70 4.92
N HIS A 33 -1.16 9.89 4.47
CA HIS A 33 0.06 9.43 5.16
C HIS A 33 0.11 7.92 5.51
N VAL A 34 -0.52 7.06 4.71
CA VAL A 34 -0.58 5.60 4.95
C VAL A 34 0.61 4.79 4.42
N LEU A 35 1.63 5.46 3.89
CA LEU A 35 2.88 4.87 3.41
C LEU A 35 4.03 5.25 4.34
N SER A 36 4.94 4.31 4.61
CA SER A 36 6.16 4.55 5.37
C SER A 36 7.37 3.89 4.71
N LEU A 37 8.58 4.22 5.17
CA LEU A 37 9.81 3.54 4.79
C LEU A 37 10.25 2.65 5.95
N GLN A 38 10.43 1.36 5.69
CA GLN A 38 10.88 0.39 6.68
C GLN A 38 12.19 -0.25 6.23
N VAL A 39 13.12 -0.41 7.17
CA VAL A 39 14.34 -1.19 6.95
C VAL A 39 13.94 -2.64 6.75
N GLN A 40 14.39 -3.24 5.66
CA GLN A 40 14.25 -4.67 5.42
C GLN A 40 15.45 -5.41 6.01
N GLY A 41 15.22 -6.62 6.53
CA GLY A 41 16.27 -7.44 7.13
C GLY A 41 16.50 -7.18 8.63
N MET A 42 17.55 -7.79 9.17
CA MET A 42 17.91 -7.68 10.60
C MET A 42 19.01 -6.63 10.84
N GLU A 43 19.65 -6.14 9.78
CA GLU A 43 20.68 -5.12 9.87
C GLU A 43 20.13 -3.73 10.22
N ARG A 44 20.76 -3.06 11.19
CA ARG A 44 20.37 -1.72 11.66
C ARG A 44 20.45 -0.64 10.57
N PHE A 45 21.21 -0.89 9.51
CA PHE A 45 21.43 0.01 8.36
C PHE A 45 21.07 -0.66 7.02
N GLY A 46 20.04 -1.50 7.01
CA GLY A 46 19.57 -2.19 5.80
C GLY A 46 18.88 -1.30 4.79
N ALA A 47 18.64 -1.87 3.61
CA ALA A 47 17.88 -1.20 2.55
C ALA A 47 16.47 -0.87 3.02
N LYS A 48 16.05 0.37 2.81
CA LYS A 48 14.69 0.81 3.12
C LYS A 48 13.77 0.49 1.95
N ARG A 49 12.57 -0.02 2.24
CA ARG A 49 11.52 -0.21 1.25
C ARG A 49 10.24 0.46 1.73
N SER A 50 9.44 0.91 0.77
CA SER A 50 8.15 1.51 1.07
C SER A 50 7.17 0.41 1.47
N VAL A 51 6.33 0.71 2.47
CA VAL A 51 5.30 -0.19 2.97
C VAL A 51 4.00 0.59 3.13
N LEU A 52 2.90 0.00 2.66
CA LEU A 52 1.54 0.45 2.99
C LEU A 52 1.19 -0.05 4.39
N HIS A 53 1.31 0.83 5.39
CA HIS A 53 1.11 0.44 6.80
C HIS A 53 -0.34 0.61 7.26
N ASP A 54 -1.18 1.33 6.50
CA ASP A 54 -2.62 1.47 6.75
C ASP A 54 -3.43 1.33 5.45
N ALA A 55 -3.69 0.07 5.06
CA ALA A 55 -4.52 -0.22 3.89
C ALA A 55 -5.98 0.29 4.00
N PRO A 56 -6.65 0.21 5.18
CA PRO A 56 -7.95 0.84 5.39
C PRO A 56 -7.97 2.35 5.10
N GLY A 57 -6.96 3.10 5.54
CA GLY A 57 -6.85 4.55 5.29
C GLY A 57 -6.47 4.93 3.85
N CYS A 58 -5.96 3.99 3.05
CA CYS A 58 -5.65 4.24 1.65
C CYS A 58 -6.93 4.62 0.87
N THR A 59 -6.85 5.68 0.04
CA THR A 59 -7.99 6.13 -0.79
C THR A 59 -8.00 5.54 -2.20
N GLY A 60 -6.88 4.91 -2.62
CA GLY A 60 -6.71 4.41 -3.97
C GLY A 60 -6.44 5.50 -5.03
N CYS A 61 -6.03 6.71 -4.62
CA CYS A 61 -5.81 7.86 -5.52
C CYS A 61 -4.62 7.72 -6.50
N ALA A 62 -3.77 6.69 -6.36
CA ALA A 62 -2.63 6.39 -7.23
C ALA A 62 -1.49 7.45 -7.30
N LEU A 63 -1.51 8.50 -6.46
CA LEU A 63 -0.44 9.50 -6.42
C LEU A 63 0.94 8.91 -6.12
N CYS A 64 1.00 7.88 -5.27
CA CYS A 64 2.26 7.19 -4.96
C CYS A 64 2.87 6.49 -6.19
N ALA A 65 2.03 5.86 -7.03
CA ALA A 65 2.46 5.25 -8.27
C ALA A 65 2.94 6.31 -9.27
N LEU A 66 2.17 7.40 -9.43
CA LEU A 66 2.52 8.50 -10.33
C LEU A 66 3.84 9.18 -9.92
N ARG A 67 4.13 9.28 -8.62
CA ARG A 67 5.32 9.97 -8.13
C ARG A 67 6.55 9.08 -8.03
N CYS A 68 6.44 7.76 -8.19
CA CYS A 68 7.58 6.88 -8.09
C CYS A 68 8.49 7.03 -9.33
N PRO A 69 9.72 7.57 -9.19
CA PRO A 69 10.60 7.74 -10.35
C PRO A 69 11.24 6.43 -10.83
N PHE A 70 11.11 5.36 -10.02
CA PHE A 70 11.64 4.03 -10.31
C PHE A 70 10.56 3.07 -10.80
N ASP A 71 9.31 3.54 -10.93
CA ASP A 71 8.14 2.74 -11.32
C ASP A 71 7.99 1.45 -10.48
N ALA A 72 8.34 1.55 -9.20
CA ALA A 72 8.31 0.44 -8.24
C ALA A 72 6.92 0.21 -7.60
N ILE A 73 5.88 0.92 -8.04
CA ILE A 73 4.55 0.88 -7.42
C ILE A 73 3.49 0.67 -8.50
N ARG A 74 2.72 -0.42 -8.39
CA ARG A 74 1.58 -0.72 -9.25
C ARG A 74 0.29 -0.72 -8.44
N MET A 75 -0.76 -0.12 -8.98
CA MET A 75 -2.08 -0.12 -8.32
C MET A 75 -2.82 -1.41 -8.67
N VAL A 76 -3.09 -2.25 -7.68
CA VAL A 76 -3.75 -3.56 -7.85
C VAL A 76 -5.11 -3.53 -7.18
N ARG A 77 -6.15 -3.99 -7.90
CA ARG A 77 -7.51 -4.07 -7.34
C ARG A 77 -7.56 -5.17 -6.29
N THR A 78 -7.94 -4.84 -5.07
CA THR A 78 -8.15 -5.87 -4.05
C THR A 78 -9.42 -6.64 -4.37
N THR A 79 -9.30 -7.92 -4.69
CA THR A 79 -10.43 -8.83 -4.86
C THR A 79 -10.92 -9.27 -3.48
N ALA A 80 -11.70 -8.42 -2.82
CA ALA A 80 -12.54 -8.91 -1.74
C ALA A 80 -13.58 -9.86 -2.35
N ARG A 81 -13.31 -11.17 -2.34
CA ARG A 81 -14.38 -12.16 -2.53
C ARG A 81 -15.32 -11.99 -1.35
N ARG A 82 -16.58 -11.64 -1.63
CA ARG A 82 -17.62 -11.39 -0.63
C ARG A 82 -17.92 -12.71 0.08
N GLY A 83 -17.21 -13.00 1.16
CA GLY A 83 -17.57 -14.04 2.12
C GLY A 83 -18.68 -13.52 3.01
N GLU A 84 -19.80 -14.23 3.04
CA GLU A 84 -20.84 -14.07 4.05
C GLU A 84 -20.23 -14.57 5.37
N HIS A 85 -20.28 -13.75 6.43
CA HIS A 85 -19.61 -13.91 7.74
C HIS A 85 -18.23 -13.21 7.83
N GLY A 86 -18.26 -11.98 8.36
CA GLY A 86 -17.10 -11.11 8.52
C GLY A 86 -16.00 -11.71 9.38
N GLN A 87 -14.97 -12.21 8.72
CA GLN A 87 -13.66 -12.50 9.28
C GLN A 87 -12.59 -12.00 8.31
N ASP A 88 -11.50 -11.49 8.90
CA ASP A 88 -10.50 -10.63 8.31
C ASP A 88 -9.84 -11.26 7.08
N ILE A 89 -10.07 -10.66 5.91
CA ILE A 89 -9.35 -11.05 4.70
C ILE A 89 -8.07 -10.24 4.61
N GLU A 90 -6.94 -10.89 4.88
CA GLU A 90 -5.64 -10.39 4.44
C GLU A 90 -5.73 -10.03 2.95
N ALA A 91 -5.35 -8.80 2.62
CA ALA A 91 -5.33 -8.30 1.26
C ALA A 91 -4.25 -9.06 0.47
N LYS A 92 -4.63 -10.20 -0.10
CA LYS A 92 -3.75 -10.95 -0.99
C LYS A 92 -3.65 -10.19 -2.30
N VAL A 93 -2.42 -9.77 -2.61
CA VAL A 93 -2.04 -9.16 -3.89
C VAL A 93 -1.71 -10.33 -4.82
N ASP A 94 -2.58 -10.58 -5.80
CA ASP A 94 -2.29 -11.48 -6.95
C ASP A 94 -1.48 -10.74 -8.03
#